data_AF-A0A4V3WF99-F1
#
_entry.id   AF-A0A4V3WF99-F1
#
_cell.length_a   1.000
_cell.length_b   1.000
_cell.length_c   1.000
_cell.angle_alpha   90.00
_cell.angle_beta   90.00
_cell.angle_gamma   90.00
#
_symmetry.space_group_name_H-M   'P 1'
#
loop_
_entity.id
_entity.type
_entity.pdbx_description
1 polymer ?
#
loop_
_entity_poly.entity_id
_entity_poly.type
_entity_poly.pdbx_seq_one_letter_code
_entity_poly.pdbx_strand_id
1 'polypeptide(L)'
;MNLEDESFNKHSSNLIEILGKSLIDSQQVSEELKDWATSEAGYLVNNISLSRALRSLAFYRTVIWDVFTVELEQKQFAAITMLDVSKIIDPLLDEISAEFGRVYEEYSNKLMKIAYTALEELSVPVVPINKSVAVVPIIGEIDTHRSQLILEVTMEESSRLKLEYLILDVTGVPVIDTMVADNLFKVINALRLLGVETIITGIRPEIAQTIVSIGVNFKGITTFADLPTALASIDLKVVHK
;
A
#
# COMPACT_ATOMS: atom_id res chain seq x y z
N MET A 1 -31.57 21.62 -9.94
CA MET A 1 -30.15 22.02 -9.94
C MET A 1 -29.46 21.07 -8.98
N ASN A 2 -28.59 20.18 -9.48
CA ASN A 2 -27.99 19.13 -8.67
C ASN A 2 -26.90 19.73 -7.77
N LEU A 3 -26.75 19.20 -6.54
CA LEU A 3 -25.69 19.62 -5.60
C LEU A 3 -24.27 19.44 -6.18
N GLU A 4 -24.09 18.53 -7.13
CA GLU A 4 -22.85 18.34 -7.91
C GLU A 4 -22.56 19.54 -8.85
N ASP A 5 -23.59 20.17 -9.43
CA ASP A 5 -23.45 21.33 -10.32
C ASP A 5 -23.06 22.60 -9.53
N GLU A 6 -23.56 22.76 -8.30
CA GLU A 6 -23.20 23.90 -7.43
C GLU A 6 -21.75 23.81 -6.93
N SER A 7 -21.29 22.62 -6.55
CA SER A 7 -19.90 22.43 -6.13
C SER A 7 -18.93 22.67 -7.28
N PHE A 8 -19.20 22.09 -8.46
CA PHE A 8 -18.37 22.27 -9.65
C PHE A 8 -18.24 23.75 -10.06
N ASN A 9 -19.35 24.50 -10.03
CA ASN A 9 -19.35 25.93 -10.32
C ASN A 9 -18.53 26.74 -9.30
N LYS A 10 -18.54 26.35 -8.03
CA LYS A 10 -17.77 27.03 -6.97
C LYS A 10 -16.26 26.83 -7.12
N HIS A 11 -15.80 25.61 -7.42
CA HIS A 11 -14.38 25.32 -7.62
C HIS A 11 -13.84 26.01 -8.88
N SER A 12 -14.62 26.00 -9.96
CA SER A 12 -14.32 26.71 -11.21
C SER A 12 -14.21 28.23 -10.98
N SER A 13 -15.16 28.82 -10.24
CA SER A 13 -15.17 30.25 -9.93
C SER A 13 -13.95 30.68 -9.12
N ASN A 14 -13.56 29.87 -8.12
CA ASN A 14 -12.38 30.16 -7.30
C ASN A 14 -11.09 30.16 -8.12
N LEU A 15 -10.91 29.19 -9.03
CA LEU A 15 -9.75 29.16 -9.91
C LEU A 15 -9.65 30.44 -10.75
N ILE A 16 -10.76 30.84 -11.38
CA ILE A 16 -10.80 32.06 -12.21
C ILE A 16 -10.52 33.31 -11.37
N GLU A 17 -11.02 33.37 -10.13
CA GLU A 17 -10.74 34.48 -9.21
C GLU A 17 -9.25 34.57 -8.85
N ILE A 18 -8.63 33.44 -8.48
CA ILE A 18 -7.20 33.35 -8.14
C ILE A 18 -6.35 33.77 -9.34
N LEU A 19 -6.65 33.24 -10.53
CA LEU A 19 -5.97 33.61 -11.77
C LEU A 19 -6.17 35.10 -12.09
N GLY A 20 -7.37 35.65 -11.89
CA GLY A 20 -7.64 37.07 -12.08
C GLY A 20 -6.84 37.97 -11.13
N LYS A 21 -6.73 37.61 -9.84
CA LYS A 21 -5.90 38.32 -8.85
C LYS A 21 -4.43 38.32 -9.26
N SER A 22 -3.93 37.22 -9.81
CA SER A 22 -2.52 37.09 -10.23
C SER A 22 -2.12 38.08 -11.33
N LEU A 23 -3.08 38.55 -12.13
CA LEU A 23 -2.86 39.56 -13.15
C LEU A 23 -2.71 40.97 -12.58
N ILE A 24 -3.15 41.20 -11.34
CA ILE A 24 -3.07 42.49 -10.63
C ILE A 24 -1.88 42.51 -9.68
N ASP A 25 -1.69 41.42 -8.90
CA ASP A 25 -0.58 41.26 -7.97
C ASP A 25 -0.10 39.80 -7.95
N SER A 26 1.09 39.56 -8.50
CA SER A 26 1.65 38.22 -8.66
C SER A 26 2.35 37.68 -7.39
N GLN A 27 2.68 38.52 -6.40
CA GLN A 27 3.48 38.06 -5.24
C GLN A 27 2.65 37.33 -4.19
N GLN A 28 1.36 37.64 -4.06
CA GLN A 28 0.50 37.10 -2.99
C GLN A 28 -0.25 35.81 -3.39
N VAL A 29 -0.26 35.45 -4.66
CA VAL A 29 -1.20 34.45 -5.20
C VAL A 29 -0.64 33.02 -5.24
N SER A 30 0.68 32.83 -5.22
CA SER A 30 1.29 31.49 -5.35
C SER A 30 0.91 30.54 -4.19
N GLU A 31 0.89 31.03 -2.94
CA GLU A 31 0.44 30.21 -1.79
C GLU A 31 -1.05 29.87 -1.88
N GLU A 32 -1.91 30.86 -2.20
CA GLU A 32 -3.36 30.66 -2.36
C GLU A 32 -3.69 29.65 -3.47
N LEU A 33 -2.96 29.73 -4.60
CA LEU A 33 -3.09 28.80 -5.72
C LEU A 33 -2.71 27.38 -5.32
N LYS A 34 -1.59 27.22 -4.60
CA LYS A 34 -1.11 25.91 -4.17
C LYS A 34 -2.07 25.26 -3.17
N ASP A 35 -2.58 26.01 -2.21
CA ASP A 35 -3.56 25.53 -1.24
C ASP A 35 -4.86 25.11 -1.93
N TRP A 36 -5.34 25.93 -2.87
CA TRP A 36 -6.49 25.59 -3.70
C TRP A 36 -6.24 24.31 -4.50
N ALA A 37 -5.11 24.22 -5.21
CA ALA A 37 -4.77 23.06 -6.05
C ALA A 37 -4.65 21.77 -5.24
N THR A 38 -4.04 21.85 -4.05
CA THR A 38 -3.91 20.71 -3.12
C THR A 38 -5.29 20.23 -2.66
N SER A 39 -6.16 21.17 -2.25
CA SER A 39 -7.53 20.87 -1.79
C SER A 39 -8.38 20.27 -2.91
N GLU A 40 -8.33 20.87 -4.10
CA GLU A 40 -9.04 20.41 -5.28
C GLU A 40 -8.60 19.01 -5.70
N ALA A 41 -7.30 18.78 -5.82
CA ALA A 41 -6.74 17.47 -6.15
C ALA A 41 -7.14 16.42 -5.10
N GLY A 42 -7.12 16.78 -3.82
CA GLY A 42 -7.53 15.89 -2.72
C GLY A 42 -9.00 15.48 -2.78
N TYR A 43 -9.88 16.34 -3.28
CA TYR A 43 -11.28 15.99 -3.55
C TYR A 43 -11.40 15.08 -4.80
N LEU A 44 -10.71 15.45 -5.88
CA LEU A 44 -10.83 14.77 -7.18
C LEU A 44 -10.22 13.38 -7.20
N VAL A 45 -9.12 13.15 -6.47
CA VAL A 45 -8.34 11.90 -6.50
C VAL A 45 -9.16 10.65 -6.15
N ASN A 46 -10.25 10.81 -5.40
CA ASN A 46 -11.15 9.71 -5.04
C ASN A 46 -12.20 9.39 -6.10
N ASN A 47 -12.41 10.27 -7.09
CA ASN A 47 -13.58 10.22 -7.98
C ASN A 47 -13.23 10.22 -9.47
N ILE A 48 -12.09 10.80 -9.87
CA ILE A 48 -11.67 10.88 -11.26
C ILE A 48 -10.18 10.56 -11.41
N SER A 49 -9.77 10.14 -12.61
CA SER A 49 -8.35 9.89 -12.88
C SER A 49 -7.57 11.19 -13.10
N LEU A 50 -6.26 11.15 -12.83
CA LEU A 50 -5.35 12.27 -13.10
C LEU A 50 -5.48 12.75 -14.55
N SER A 51 -5.54 11.82 -15.52
CA SER A 51 -5.72 12.18 -16.93
C SER A 51 -7.04 12.88 -17.24
N ARG A 52 -8.11 12.62 -16.47
CA ARG A 52 -9.37 13.37 -16.61
C ARG A 52 -9.23 14.75 -15.96
N ALA A 53 -8.64 14.85 -14.77
CA ALA A 53 -8.40 16.12 -14.08
C ALA A 53 -7.53 17.07 -14.91
N LEU A 54 -6.40 16.59 -15.46
CA LEU A 54 -5.52 17.38 -16.32
C LEU A 54 -6.18 17.80 -17.64
N ARG A 55 -7.08 16.98 -18.19
CA ARG A 55 -7.87 17.38 -19.37
C ARG A 55 -8.84 18.51 -19.06
N SER A 56 -9.47 18.49 -17.90
CA SER A 56 -10.31 19.61 -17.45
C SER A 56 -9.47 20.89 -17.29
N LEU A 57 -8.25 20.77 -16.75
CA LEU A 57 -7.33 21.90 -16.63
C LEU A 57 -6.90 22.47 -17.98
N ALA A 58 -6.61 21.61 -18.96
CA ALA A 58 -6.34 22.02 -20.33
C ALA A 58 -7.53 22.75 -20.97
N PHE A 59 -8.76 22.33 -20.65
CA PHE A 59 -9.97 23.00 -21.12
C PHE A 59 -10.11 24.42 -20.55
N TYR A 60 -9.78 24.64 -19.26
CA TYR A 60 -9.74 26.00 -18.69
C TYR A 60 -8.78 26.92 -19.45
N ARG A 61 -7.60 26.43 -19.82
CA ARG A 61 -6.63 27.20 -20.61
C ARG A 61 -7.25 27.69 -21.92
N THR A 62 -7.96 26.81 -22.64
CA THR A 62 -8.66 27.19 -23.88
C THR A 62 -9.72 28.26 -23.61
N VAL A 63 -10.59 28.06 -22.62
CA VAL A 63 -11.65 29.02 -22.28
C VAL A 63 -11.09 30.38 -21.89
N ILE A 64 -10.00 30.42 -21.11
CA ILE A 64 -9.33 31.66 -20.74
C ILE A 64 -8.83 32.40 -21.99
N TRP A 65 -8.16 31.70 -22.90
CA TRP A 65 -7.65 32.32 -24.13
C TRP A 65 -8.75 32.77 -25.09
N ASP A 66 -9.87 32.07 -25.14
CA ASP A 66 -11.05 32.51 -25.92
C ASP A 66 -11.59 33.83 -25.38
N VAL A 67 -11.67 34.01 -24.06
CA VAL A 67 -12.12 35.28 -23.45
C VAL A 67 -11.19 36.43 -23.84
N PHE A 68 -9.87 36.27 -23.68
CA PHE A 68 -8.93 37.32 -24.06
C PHE A 68 -8.92 37.59 -25.57
N THR A 69 -9.16 36.58 -26.41
CA THR A 69 -9.27 36.76 -27.87
C THR A 69 -10.46 37.64 -28.22
N VAL A 70 -11.62 37.41 -27.60
CA VAL A 70 -12.83 38.23 -27.80
C VAL A 70 -12.59 39.68 -27.40
N GLU A 71 -11.93 39.93 -26.27
CA GLU A 71 -11.62 41.29 -25.80
C GLU A 71 -10.62 42.03 -26.72
N LEU A 72 -9.65 41.30 -27.27
CA LEU A 72 -8.70 41.83 -28.25
C LEU A 72 -9.40 42.28 -29.55
N GLU A 73 -10.32 41.46 -30.07
CA GLU A 73 -11.12 41.78 -31.27
C GLU A 73 -12.01 43.01 -31.06
N GLN A 74 -12.52 43.20 -29.83
CA GLN A 74 -13.28 44.37 -29.42
C GLN A 74 -12.40 45.63 -29.21
N LYS A 75 -11.10 45.55 -29.52
CA LYS A 75 -10.08 46.61 -29.37
C LYS A 75 -9.92 47.15 -27.95
N GLN A 76 -10.19 46.33 -26.94
CA GLN A 76 -10.10 46.73 -25.53
C GLN A 76 -8.65 46.81 -25.01
N PHE A 77 -7.68 46.17 -25.69
CA PHE A 77 -6.24 46.27 -25.36
C PHE A 77 -5.33 45.96 -26.55
N ALA A 78 -4.02 46.14 -26.37
CA ALA A 78 -3.00 45.87 -27.38
C ALA A 78 -2.61 44.38 -27.43
N ALA A 79 -2.27 43.86 -28.60
CA ALA A 79 -1.89 42.44 -28.77
C ALA A 79 -0.71 41.99 -27.87
N ILE A 80 0.19 42.91 -27.50
CA ILE A 80 1.29 42.61 -26.58
C ILE A 80 0.79 42.21 -25.18
N THR A 81 -0.36 42.72 -24.76
CA THR A 81 -0.99 42.39 -23.47
C THR A 81 -1.33 40.90 -23.37
N MET A 82 -1.67 40.23 -24.48
CA MET A 82 -1.87 38.77 -24.50
C MET A 82 -0.62 38.02 -24.06
N LEU A 83 0.55 38.46 -24.52
CA LEU A 83 1.83 37.83 -24.20
C LEU A 83 2.21 38.06 -22.73
N ASP A 84 1.88 39.23 -22.19
CA ASP A 84 2.13 39.54 -20.78
C ASP A 84 1.21 38.73 -19.87
N VAL A 85 -0.06 38.58 -20.23
CA VAL A 85 -1.02 37.71 -19.53
C VAL A 85 -0.57 36.25 -19.60
N SER A 86 -0.11 35.75 -20.76
CA SER A 86 0.30 34.35 -20.91
C SER A 86 1.50 33.99 -20.05
N LYS A 87 2.45 34.93 -19.91
CA LYS A 87 3.59 34.78 -19.00
C LYS A 87 3.20 34.69 -17.52
N ILE A 88 1.99 35.11 -17.15
CA ILE A 88 1.47 35.00 -15.79
C ILE A 88 0.60 33.74 -15.66
N ILE A 89 -0.38 33.57 -16.54
CA ILE A 89 -1.39 32.50 -16.42
C ILE A 89 -0.84 31.11 -16.73
N ASP A 90 -0.06 30.95 -17.80
CA ASP A 90 0.38 29.61 -18.21
C ASP A 90 1.24 28.93 -17.14
N PRO A 91 2.22 29.61 -16.50
CA PRO A 91 2.98 29.01 -15.40
C PRO A 91 2.13 28.61 -14.21
N LEU A 92 1.08 29.38 -13.87
CA LEU A 92 0.18 29.05 -12.75
C LEU A 92 -0.66 27.81 -13.07
N LEU A 93 -1.13 27.66 -14.30
CA LEU A 93 -1.82 26.44 -14.74
C LEU A 93 -0.89 25.22 -14.77
N ASP A 94 0.37 25.42 -15.13
CA ASP A 94 1.39 24.37 -15.07
C ASP A 94 1.71 23.99 -13.61
N GLU A 95 1.74 24.96 -12.69
CA GLU A 95 1.91 24.74 -11.25
C GLU A 95 0.74 23.92 -10.67
N ILE A 96 -0.51 24.25 -11.02
CA ILE A 96 -1.67 23.43 -10.65
C ILE A 96 -1.52 22.01 -11.20
N SER A 97 -1.08 21.85 -12.45
CA SER A 97 -0.89 20.53 -13.07
C SER A 97 0.14 19.70 -12.29
N ALA A 98 1.24 20.32 -11.88
CA ALA A 98 2.28 19.69 -11.08
C ALA A 98 1.76 19.29 -9.69
N GLU A 99 1.00 20.17 -9.04
CA GLU A 99 0.42 19.91 -7.73
C GLU A 99 -0.62 18.78 -7.77
N PHE A 100 -1.44 18.74 -8.82
CA PHE A 100 -2.33 17.60 -9.09
C PHE A 100 -1.53 16.31 -9.25
N GLY A 101 -0.44 16.34 -10.03
CA GLY A 101 0.47 15.21 -10.17
C GLY A 101 0.99 14.70 -8.82
N ARG A 102 1.49 15.60 -7.97
CA ARG A 102 2.00 15.29 -6.62
C ARG A 102 0.96 14.62 -5.74
N VAL A 103 -0.25 15.20 -5.64
CA VAL A 103 -1.32 14.65 -4.79
C VAL A 103 -1.78 13.28 -5.27
N TYR A 104 -1.90 13.06 -6.59
CA TYR A 104 -2.26 11.76 -7.14
C TYR A 104 -1.17 10.71 -6.94
N GLU A 105 0.10 11.09 -7.06
CA GLU A 105 1.24 10.22 -6.77
C GLU A 105 1.25 9.80 -5.29
N GLU A 106 1.08 10.75 -4.36
CA GLU A 106 1.00 10.47 -2.93
C GLU A 106 -0.15 9.53 -2.59
N TYR A 107 -1.32 9.76 -3.18
CA TYR A 107 -2.48 8.89 -3.00
C TYR A 107 -2.24 7.48 -3.54
N SER A 108 -1.66 7.35 -4.74
CA SER A 108 -1.32 6.06 -5.34
C SER A 108 -0.32 5.29 -4.49
N ASN A 109 0.75 5.95 -4.03
CA ASN A 109 1.75 5.36 -3.14
C ASN A 109 1.14 4.92 -1.80
N LYS A 110 0.22 5.72 -1.24
CA LYS A 110 -0.52 5.36 -0.02
C LYS A 110 -1.38 4.12 -0.23
N LEU A 111 -2.16 4.05 -1.31
CA LEU A 111 -2.98 2.87 -1.61
C LEU A 111 -2.13 1.63 -1.84
N MET A 112 -1.03 1.76 -2.57
CA MET A 112 -0.08 0.68 -2.79
C MET A 112 0.47 0.16 -1.46
N LYS A 113 0.88 1.05 -0.55
CA LYS A 113 1.34 0.67 0.79
C LYS A 113 0.26 -0.07 1.58
N ILE A 114 -0.98 0.43 1.59
CA ILE A 114 -2.10 -0.22 2.26
C ILE A 114 -2.34 -1.62 1.68
N ALA A 115 -2.34 -1.76 0.35
CA ALA A 115 -2.53 -3.04 -0.32
C ALA A 115 -1.41 -4.04 0.02
N TYR A 116 -0.16 -3.60 0.06
CA TYR A 116 0.96 -4.45 0.49
C TYR A 116 0.81 -4.89 1.95
N THR A 117 0.51 -3.99 2.87
CA THR A 117 0.31 -4.35 4.28
C THR A 117 -0.84 -5.34 4.45
N ALA A 118 -1.96 -5.15 3.75
CA ALA A 118 -3.07 -6.09 3.79
C ALA A 118 -2.68 -7.47 3.23
N LEU A 119 -1.85 -7.53 2.17
CA LEU A 119 -1.31 -8.78 1.65
C LEU A 119 -0.35 -9.46 2.65
N GLU A 120 0.45 -8.68 3.37
CA GLU A 120 1.34 -9.17 4.44
C GLU A 120 0.54 -9.76 5.61
N GLU A 121 -0.50 -9.09 6.10
CA GLU A 121 -1.36 -9.62 7.17
C GLU A 121 -2.06 -10.93 6.77
N LEU A 122 -2.48 -11.04 5.51
CA LEU A 122 -3.03 -12.29 4.95
C LEU A 122 -1.95 -13.38 4.74
N SER A 123 -0.67 -13.06 4.87
CA SER A 123 0.45 -13.95 4.52
C SER A 123 0.80 -14.98 5.61
N VAL A 124 0.22 -14.86 6.81
CA VAL A 124 0.40 -15.81 7.93
C VAL A 124 -0.97 -16.34 8.39
N PRO A 125 -1.68 -17.12 7.55
CA PRO A 125 -2.98 -17.64 7.93
C PRO A 125 -2.81 -18.73 9.01
N VAL A 126 -3.33 -18.49 10.22
CA VAL A 126 -3.42 -19.53 11.25
C VAL A 126 -4.72 -20.30 11.05
N VAL A 127 -4.62 -21.56 10.63
CA VAL A 127 -5.77 -22.41 10.28
C VAL A 127 -6.01 -23.41 11.41
N PRO A 128 -7.05 -23.26 12.24
CA PRO A 128 -7.36 -24.21 13.29
C PRO A 128 -7.83 -25.53 12.68
N ILE A 129 -7.19 -26.64 13.07
CA ILE A 129 -7.59 -27.99 12.69
C ILE A 129 -8.62 -28.53 13.69
N ASN A 130 -8.40 -28.25 14.97
CA ASN A 130 -9.34 -28.55 16.05
C ASN A 130 -9.19 -27.51 17.18
N LYS A 131 -9.62 -27.85 18.41
CA LYS A 131 -9.58 -26.95 19.57
C LYS A 131 -8.18 -26.67 20.12
N SER A 132 -7.19 -27.53 19.86
CA SER A 132 -5.84 -27.43 20.42
C SER A 132 -4.73 -27.50 19.37
N VAL A 133 -5.07 -27.60 18.08
CA VAL A 133 -4.12 -27.75 16.98
C VAL A 133 -4.45 -26.76 15.86
N ALA A 134 -3.44 -26.03 15.40
CA ALA A 134 -3.53 -25.20 14.20
C ALA A 134 -2.31 -25.40 13.28
N VAL A 135 -2.48 -25.03 12.01
CA VAL A 135 -1.46 -25.07 10.97
C VAL A 135 -1.20 -23.67 10.46
N VAL A 136 0.07 -23.34 10.21
CA VAL A 136 0.52 -22.08 9.62
C VAL A 136 1.33 -22.41 8.37
N PRO A 137 0.75 -22.32 7.17
CA PRO A 137 1.50 -22.51 5.94
C PRO A 137 2.34 -21.27 5.67
N ILE A 138 3.65 -21.46 5.50
CA ILE A 138 4.59 -20.40 5.15
C ILE A 138 4.89 -20.52 3.65
N ILE A 139 4.48 -19.50 2.89
CA ILE A 139 4.53 -19.51 1.41
C ILE A 139 5.41 -18.36 0.91
N GLY A 140 6.40 -18.65 0.08
CA GLY A 140 7.29 -17.66 -0.51
C GLY A 140 8.52 -17.40 0.37
N GLU A 141 9.21 -16.30 0.08
CA GLU A 141 10.42 -15.94 0.81
C GLU A 141 10.06 -15.47 2.23
N ILE A 142 10.95 -15.79 3.16
CA ILE A 142 10.91 -15.32 4.54
C ILE A 142 12.04 -14.32 4.67
N ASP A 143 11.76 -13.09 5.07
CA ASP A 143 12.76 -12.11 5.47
C ASP A 143 12.60 -11.78 6.96
N THR A 144 13.37 -10.82 7.46
CA THR A 144 13.31 -10.38 8.87
C THR A 144 11.92 -9.86 9.25
N HIS A 145 11.30 -9.05 8.39
CA HIS A 145 9.99 -8.44 8.65
C HIS A 145 8.90 -9.50 8.71
N ARG A 146 8.89 -10.40 7.73
CA ARG A 146 7.94 -11.50 7.67
C ARG A 146 8.10 -12.49 8.82
N SER A 147 9.34 -12.75 9.24
CA SER A 147 9.57 -13.61 10.40
C SER A 147 9.01 -13.00 11.70
N GLN A 148 9.14 -11.69 11.87
CA GLN A 148 8.57 -10.97 13.01
C GLN A 148 7.04 -11.02 12.98
N LEU A 149 6.44 -10.85 11.80
CA LEU A 149 4.99 -10.98 11.64
C LEU A 149 4.52 -12.40 11.96
N ILE A 150 5.24 -13.44 11.50
CA ILE A 150 4.94 -14.84 11.86
C ILE A 150 5.00 -15.01 13.39
N LEU A 151 6.03 -14.49 14.05
CA LEU A 151 6.15 -14.55 15.50
C LEU A 151 4.94 -13.92 16.20
N GLU A 152 4.60 -12.68 15.85
CA GLU A 152 3.51 -11.92 16.48
C GLU A 152 2.16 -12.60 16.30
N VAL A 153 1.80 -12.92 15.04
CA VAL A 153 0.52 -13.56 14.71
C VAL A 153 0.42 -14.93 15.37
N THR A 154 1.46 -15.76 15.30
CA THR A 154 1.39 -17.12 15.87
C THR A 154 1.33 -17.12 17.38
N MET A 155 1.99 -16.19 18.07
CA MET A 155 1.86 -16.04 19.52
C MET A 155 0.46 -15.58 19.93
N GLU A 156 -0.08 -14.55 19.27
CA GLU A 156 -1.42 -14.03 19.55
C GLU A 156 -2.47 -15.11 19.35
N GLU A 157 -2.45 -15.77 18.20
CA GLU A 157 -3.42 -16.80 17.84
C GLU A 157 -3.28 -18.05 18.73
N SER A 158 -2.06 -18.43 19.08
CA SER A 158 -1.82 -19.55 20.01
C SER A 158 -2.44 -19.31 21.38
N SER A 159 -2.30 -18.10 21.92
CA SER A 159 -2.90 -17.70 23.18
C SER A 159 -4.43 -17.63 23.09
N ARG A 160 -4.94 -16.99 22.03
CA ARG A 160 -6.39 -16.82 21.80
C ARG A 160 -7.11 -18.15 21.64
N LEU A 161 -6.52 -19.08 20.89
CA LEU A 161 -7.08 -20.40 20.60
C LEU A 161 -6.73 -21.46 21.66
N LYS A 162 -5.80 -21.16 22.58
CA LYS A 162 -5.27 -22.09 23.59
C LYS A 162 -4.70 -23.37 22.96
N LEU A 163 -3.82 -23.18 21.98
CA LEU A 163 -3.21 -24.28 21.26
C LEU A 163 -2.27 -25.09 22.15
N GLU A 164 -2.29 -26.41 21.99
CA GLU A 164 -1.26 -27.33 22.51
C GLU A 164 -0.21 -27.58 21.43
N TYR A 165 -0.62 -27.64 20.15
CA TYR A 165 0.25 -27.87 19.01
C TYR A 165 0.09 -26.79 17.93
N LEU A 166 1.21 -26.33 17.39
CA LEU A 166 1.26 -25.48 16.20
C LEU A 166 2.15 -26.13 15.14
N ILE A 167 1.59 -26.37 13.95
CA ILE A 167 2.34 -26.94 12.83
C ILE A 167 2.75 -25.81 11.88
N LEU A 168 4.06 -25.59 11.71
CA LEU A 168 4.62 -24.68 10.72
C LEU A 168 4.93 -25.46 9.44
N ASP A 169 4.16 -25.24 8.38
CA ASP A 169 4.37 -25.91 7.10
C ASP A 169 5.23 -25.05 6.18
N VAL A 170 6.48 -25.47 5.95
CA VAL A 170 7.46 -24.74 5.13
C VAL A 170 7.59 -25.31 3.71
N THR A 171 6.63 -26.13 3.25
CA THR A 171 6.63 -26.70 1.89
C THR A 171 6.74 -25.62 0.80
N GLY A 172 6.18 -24.43 1.04
CA GLY A 172 6.16 -23.28 0.13
C GLY A 172 7.38 -22.36 0.22
N VAL A 173 8.39 -22.68 1.05
CA VAL A 173 9.60 -21.86 1.25
C VAL A 173 10.69 -22.36 0.30
N PRO A 174 11.19 -21.53 -0.64
CA PRO A 174 12.14 -21.97 -1.66
C PRO A 174 13.56 -22.14 -1.13
N VAL A 175 14.00 -21.26 -0.22
CA VAL A 175 15.35 -21.21 0.35
C VAL A 175 15.27 -20.79 1.81
N ILE A 176 16.09 -21.40 2.67
CA ILE A 176 16.32 -20.95 4.04
C ILE A 176 17.79 -20.60 4.17
N ASP A 177 18.09 -19.35 4.50
CA ASP A 177 19.43 -18.91 4.86
C ASP A 177 19.62 -18.89 6.39
N THR A 178 20.80 -18.45 6.83
CA THR A 178 21.13 -18.34 8.26
C THR A 178 20.21 -17.38 9.03
N MET A 179 19.80 -16.27 8.42
CA MET A 179 18.95 -15.26 9.08
C MET A 179 17.52 -15.76 9.24
N VAL A 180 16.97 -16.39 8.19
CA VAL A 180 15.65 -17.01 8.21
C VAL A 180 15.60 -18.14 9.22
N ALA A 181 16.63 -18.99 9.25
CA ALA A 181 16.74 -20.04 10.25
C ALA A 181 16.67 -19.43 11.66
N ASP A 182 17.56 -18.48 11.99
CA ASP A 182 17.60 -17.84 13.31
C ASP A 182 16.24 -17.26 13.73
N ASN A 183 15.54 -16.58 12.82
CA ASN A 183 14.23 -16.03 13.15
C ASN A 183 13.14 -17.10 13.32
N LEU A 184 13.13 -18.17 12.52
CA LEU A 184 12.22 -19.31 12.71
C LEU A 184 12.44 -19.97 14.10
N PHE A 185 13.69 -20.04 14.55
CA PHE A 185 14.00 -20.53 15.89
C PHE A 185 13.50 -19.60 17.00
N LYS A 186 13.54 -18.28 16.80
CA LYS A 186 12.94 -17.34 17.76
C LYS A 186 11.43 -17.56 17.89
N VAL A 187 10.73 -17.79 16.77
CA VAL A 187 9.31 -18.18 16.75
C VAL A 187 9.08 -19.43 17.60
N ILE A 188 9.81 -20.51 17.30
CA ILE A 188 9.65 -21.80 17.98
C ILE A 188 9.93 -21.69 19.48
N ASN A 189 10.99 -20.97 19.86
CA ASN A 189 11.35 -20.78 21.26
C ASN A 189 10.31 -19.94 22.00
N ALA A 190 9.78 -18.89 21.37
CA ALA A 190 8.73 -18.06 21.97
C ALA A 190 7.43 -18.86 22.17
N LEU A 191 7.00 -19.64 21.19
CA LEU A 191 5.83 -20.52 21.29
C LEU A 191 6.00 -21.57 22.39
N ARG A 192 7.21 -22.13 22.53
CA ARG A 192 7.54 -23.06 23.62
C ARG A 192 7.40 -22.42 25.00
N LEU A 193 7.76 -21.15 25.15
CA LEU A 193 7.56 -20.41 26.41
C LEU A 193 6.07 -20.21 26.73
N LEU A 194 5.20 -20.17 25.72
CA LEU A 194 3.74 -20.16 25.88
C LEU A 194 3.15 -21.55 26.14
N GLY A 195 3.97 -22.60 26.19
CA GLY A 195 3.52 -23.98 26.39
C GLY A 195 2.98 -24.65 25.13
N VAL A 196 3.25 -24.09 23.94
CA VAL A 196 2.82 -24.65 22.66
C VAL A 196 3.93 -25.49 22.05
N GLU A 197 3.65 -26.74 21.77
CA GLU A 197 4.56 -27.64 21.07
C GLU A 197 4.55 -27.34 19.57
N THR A 198 5.69 -26.91 19.03
CA THR A 198 5.81 -26.57 17.61
C THR A 198 6.34 -27.74 16.81
N ILE A 199 5.67 -28.07 15.71
CA ILE A 199 6.06 -29.09 14.74
C ILE A 199 6.37 -28.41 13.41
N ILE A 200 7.45 -28.81 12.73
CA ILE A 200 7.76 -28.30 11.38
C ILE A 200 7.50 -29.40 10.33
N THR A 201 6.87 -29.04 9.23
CA THR A 201 6.64 -29.94 8.09
C THR A 201 7.16 -29.37 6.78
N GLY A 202 7.44 -30.22 5.79
CA GLY A 202 7.75 -29.75 4.44
C GLY A 202 9.19 -29.27 4.23
N ILE A 203 10.12 -29.65 5.12
CA ILE A 203 11.54 -29.33 4.96
C ILE A 203 12.10 -30.10 3.76
N ARG A 204 12.50 -29.38 2.72
CA ARG A 204 13.13 -29.97 1.53
C ARG A 204 14.57 -30.44 1.83
N PRO A 205 15.10 -31.46 1.13
CA PRO A 205 16.45 -31.97 1.37
C PRO A 205 17.54 -30.89 1.29
N GLU A 206 17.42 -29.94 0.37
CA GLU A 206 18.38 -28.85 0.18
C GLU A 206 18.41 -27.92 1.40
N ILE A 207 17.22 -27.60 1.94
CA ILE A 207 17.06 -26.80 3.16
C ILE A 207 17.66 -27.51 4.38
N ALA A 208 17.43 -28.82 4.50
CA ALA A 208 18.00 -29.61 5.59
C ALA A 208 19.55 -29.62 5.55
N GLN A 209 20.15 -29.70 4.36
CA GLN A 209 21.61 -29.59 4.20
C GLN A 209 22.11 -28.21 4.62
N THR A 210 21.43 -27.15 4.20
CA THR A 210 21.78 -25.77 4.56
C THR A 210 21.73 -25.58 6.08
N ILE A 211 20.66 -26.02 6.73
CA ILE A 211 20.51 -26.03 8.19
C ILE A 211 21.68 -26.70 8.91
N VAL A 212 22.07 -27.90 8.45
CA VAL A 212 23.20 -28.65 9.03
C VAL A 212 24.51 -27.92 8.81
N SER A 213 24.71 -27.33 7.62
CA SER A 213 25.94 -26.60 7.27
C SER A 213 26.14 -25.32 8.08
N ILE A 214 25.05 -24.63 8.43
CA ILE A 214 25.07 -23.40 9.24
C ILE A 214 25.30 -23.72 10.72
N GLY A 215 25.16 -24.99 11.13
CA GLY A 215 25.39 -25.43 12.51
C GLY A 215 24.26 -25.05 13.46
N VAL A 216 23.05 -24.79 12.96
CA VAL A 216 21.91 -24.45 13.81
C VAL A 216 21.36 -25.71 14.49
N ASN A 217 21.14 -25.64 15.79
CA ASN A 217 20.77 -26.79 16.60
C ASN A 217 19.25 -27.02 16.62
N PHE A 218 18.78 -27.98 15.82
CA PHE A 218 17.38 -28.45 15.82
C PHE A 218 17.02 -29.38 16.98
N LYS A 219 17.89 -29.55 17.98
CA LYS A 219 17.63 -30.46 19.11
C LYS A 219 16.37 -30.05 19.87
N GLY A 220 15.41 -30.97 19.92
CA GLY A 220 14.12 -30.76 20.59
C GLY A 220 13.08 -30.03 19.73
N ILE A 221 13.25 -29.99 18.41
CA ILE A 221 12.20 -29.58 17.47
C ILE A 221 11.70 -30.84 16.75
N THR A 222 10.40 -31.08 16.80
CA THR A 222 9.76 -32.19 16.12
C THR A 222 9.58 -31.82 14.65
N THR A 223 10.01 -32.69 13.73
CA THR A 223 9.90 -32.44 12.28
C THR A 223 9.34 -33.66 11.57
N PHE A 224 8.54 -33.43 10.52
CA PHE A 224 8.03 -34.47 9.63
C PHE A 224 8.17 -34.06 8.16
N ALA A 225 8.14 -35.03 7.26
CA ALA A 225 8.23 -34.77 5.83
C ALA A 225 7.01 -34.00 5.31
N ASP A 226 5.82 -34.30 5.84
CA ASP A 226 4.55 -33.74 5.37
C ASP A 226 3.54 -33.53 6.52
N LEU A 227 2.53 -32.71 6.24
CA LEU A 227 1.45 -32.36 7.17
C LEU A 227 0.61 -33.58 7.63
N PRO A 228 0.19 -34.52 6.74
CA PRO A 228 -0.54 -35.71 7.17
C PRO A 228 0.20 -36.54 8.23
N THR A 229 1.50 -36.73 8.07
CA THR A 229 2.33 -37.50 9.02
C THR A 229 2.43 -36.78 10.36
N ALA A 230 2.59 -35.45 10.35
CA ALA A 230 2.60 -34.65 11.58
C ALA A 230 1.26 -34.74 12.34
N LEU A 231 0.14 -34.60 11.64
CA LEU A 231 -1.20 -34.74 12.25
C LEU A 231 -1.39 -36.13 12.88
N ALA A 232 -0.96 -37.19 12.19
CA ALA A 232 -1.04 -38.54 12.71
C ALA A 232 -0.22 -38.74 13.99
N SER A 233 0.92 -38.06 14.15
CA SER A 233 1.77 -38.16 15.34
C SER A 233 1.17 -37.57 16.62
N ILE A 234 0.16 -36.69 16.48
CA ILE A 234 -0.55 -36.04 17.58
C ILE A 234 -2.00 -36.58 17.68
N ASP A 235 -2.17 -37.85 17.33
CA ASP A 235 -3.42 -38.62 17.37
C ASP A 235 -4.59 -38.03 16.55
N LEU A 236 -4.30 -37.18 15.56
CA LEU A 236 -5.29 -36.71 14.60
C LEU A 236 -5.34 -37.63 13.37
N LYS A 237 -6.44 -38.39 13.25
CA LYS A 237 -6.69 -39.25 12.09
C LYS A 237 -7.09 -38.43 10.87
N VAL A 238 -6.28 -38.50 9.81
CA VAL A 238 -6.64 -38.01 8.49
C VAL A 238 -7.68 -38.96 7.88
N VAL A 239 -8.89 -38.47 7.62
CA VAL A 239 -9.93 -39.27 6.97
C VAL A 239 -9.72 -39.19 5.46
N HIS A 240 -9.23 -40.27 4.85
CA HIS A 240 -9.26 -40.40 3.40
C HIS A 240 -10.72 -40.61 2.95
N LYS A 241 -11.25 -39.66 2.15
CA LYS A 241 -12.49 -39.84 1.39
C LYS A 241 -12.17 -40.41 0.02
#